data_AF-A0A4S4D7B8-F1
#
_entry.id   AF-A0A4S4D7B8-F1
#
_cell.length_a   1.000
_cell.length_b   1.000
_cell.length_c   1.000
_cell.angle_alpha   90.00
_cell.angle_beta   90.00
_cell.angle_gamma   90.00
#
_symmetry.space_group_name_H-M   'P 1'
#
loop_
_entity.id
_entity.type
_entity.pdbx_description
1 polymer ?
#
loop_
_entity_poly.entity_id
_entity_poly.type
_entity_poly.pdbx_seq_one_letter_code
_entity_poly.pdbx_strand_id
1 'polypeptide(L)'
;MRACSVSNSSFLLVFPSSTTDLWSFTLSRTHTGPFSNPLLRLPNRSSINSHAPWFSRPTIITATTQSTRRSMASEQTRTTLDSVPNSSITLLFVEMGVGYDQHGQDVTAAAMRACRDAISSNSIPAFRRGSIPGVTFEQMKLQIKLGVPRSLQQSLDVDKVKSVFPYGKIVNFEVVDGGLICSSGVLVEEMGDKNDDCYIVNAAVYVGY
;
A
#
# COMPACT_ATOMS: atom_id res chain seq x y z
N MET A 1 -6.97 22.37 -66.36
CA MET A 1 -8.39 22.78 -66.45
C MET A 1 -9.04 22.41 -65.11
N ARG A 2 -9.30 23.37 -64.22
CA ARG A 2 -10.63 23.94 -63.88
C ARG A 2 -11.69 22.86 -63.55
N ALA A 3 -12.52 22.93 -62.51
CA ALA A 3 -12.67 23.76 -61.31
C ALA A 3 -13.82 23.17 -60.47
N CYS A 4 -13.80 23.47 -59.16
CA CYS A 4 -14.90 23.75 -58.22
C CYS A 4 -16.21 22.94 -58.19
N SER A 5 -16.52 22.46 -56.97
CA SER A 5 -17.72 22.90 -56.24
C SER A 5 -17.56 22.60 -54.74
N VAL A 6 -17.53 23.66 -53.94
CA VAL A 6 -17.54 23.67 -52.46
C VAL A 6 -18.79 24.47 -52.06
N SER A 7 -19.60 23.97 -51.14
CA SER A 7 -20.64 24.76 -50.48
C SER A 7 -20.41 24.84 -48.98
N ASN A 8 -20.26 26.08 -48.51
CA ASN A 8 -20.24 26.51 -47.12
C ASN A 8 -21.53 26.13 -46.37
N SER A 9 -21.42 25.91 -45.06
CA SER A 9 -22.35 26.56 -44.13
C SER A 9 -21.73 26.72 -42.74
N SER A 10 -21.64 27.97 -42.31
CA SER A 10 -21.23 28.42 -40.98
C SER A 10 -22.41 28.33 -40.02
N PHE A 11 -22.21 27.80 -38.82
CA PHE A 11 -23.10 28.08 -37.69
C PHE A 11 -22.26 28.42 -36.45
N LEU A 12 -22.45 29.66 -36.01
CA LEU A 12 -22.08 30.20 -34.70
C LEU A 12 -23.06 29.70 -33.63
N LEU A 13 -22.72 30.01 -32.37
CA LEU A 13 -23.48 29.99 -31.11
C LEU A 13 -23.11 28.81 -30.19
N VAL A 14 -22.93 28.93 -28.88
CA VAL A 14 -22.90 30.02 -27.89
C VAL A 14 -22.37 29.35 -26.60
N PHE A 15 -21.50 30.01 -25.83
CA PHE A 15 -21.16 29.58 -24.46
C PHE A 15 -22.24 30.04 -23.49
N PRO A 16 -22.57 29.26 -22.44
CA PRO A 16 -23.11 29.81 -21.21
C PRO A 16 -22.08 29.74 -20.08
N SER A 17 -21.92 30.90 -19.46
CA SER A 17 -21.23 31.13 -18.18
C SER A 17 -22.18 30.84 -17.00
N SER A 18 -21.55 30.61 -15.83
CA SER A 18 -22.07 30.72 -14.45
C SER A 18 -23.14 29.74 -13.98
N THR A 19 -22.84 29.00 -12.91
CA THR A 19 -23.31 29.31 -11.54
C THR A 19 -22.55 28.50 -10.48
N THR A 20 -22.17 29.20 -9.43
CA THR A 20 -21.72 28.70 -8.12
C THR A 20 -22.91 28.13 -7.36
N ASP A 21 -22.80 26.97 -6.71
CA ASP A 21 -23.69 26.63 -5.60
C ASP A 21 -22.98 25.83 -4.51
N LEU A 22 -22.89 26.48 -3.34
CA LEU A 22 -22.44 25.95 -2.07
C LEU A 22 -23.44 24.93 -1.53
N TRP A 23 -22.99 23.73 -1.21
CA TRP A 23 -23.76 22.82 -0.36
C TRP A 23 -23.57 23.20 1.11
N SER A 24 -24.59 23.87 1.65
CA SER A 24 -24.76 24.11 3.08
C SER A 24 -25.58 22.95 3.66
N PHE A 25 -25.00 22.13 4.53
CA PHE A 25 -25.76 21.14 5.30
C PHE A 25 -26.44 21.84 6.48
N THR A 26 -27.76 21.97 6.39
CA THR A 26 -28.63 22.44 7.49
C THR A 26 -28.90 21.28 8.45
N LEU A 27 -28.50 21.44 9.71
CA LEU A 27 -28.78 20.54 10.81
C LEU A 27 -30.24 20.75 11.28
N SER A 28 -31.11 19.77 11.06
CA SER A 28 -32.46 19.76 11.62
C SER A 28 -32.48 19.04 12.98
N ARG A 29 -33.02 19.76 13.97
CA ARG A 29 -33.11 19.45 15.39
C ARG A 29 -34.57 19.20 15.77
N THR A 30 -34.89 18.05 16.33
CA THR A 30 -36.06 17.72 17.18
C THR A 30 -35.64 16.52 18.04
N HIS A 31 -36.02 16.27 19.30
CA HIS A 31 -36.97 16.85 20.25
C HIS A 31 -36.51 16.50 21.70
N THR A 32 -37.18 17.06 22.69
CA THR A 32 -36.93 17.17 24.15
C THR A 32 -36.95 15.87 24.99
N GLY A 33 -36.27 15.90 26.17
CA GLY A 33 -35.95 14.78 27.11
C GLY A 33 -37.10 14.27 28.01
N PRO A 34 -36.91 13.94 29.33
CA PRO A 34 -35.74 14.02 30.22
C PRO A 34 -35.41 12.70 30.98
N PHE A 35 -34.19 12.50 31.49
CA PHE A 35 -33.98 11.71 32.72
C PHE A 35 -32.71 12.19 33.43
N SER A 36 -32.92 12.76 34.61
CA SER A 36 -31.89 13.05 35.60
C SER A 36 -31.61 11.79 36.41
N ASN A 37 -30.35 11.44 36.66
CA ASN A 37 -29.96 10.95 37.98
C ASN A 37 -28.46 11.13 38.25
N PRO A 38 -28.08 11.33 39.53
CA PRO A 38 -26.81 11.92 39.91
C PRO A 38 -25.79 10.89 40.41
N LEU A 39 -24.54 11.33 40.52
CA LEU A 39 -23.52 10.86 41.46
C LEU A 39 -23.09 9.38 41.37
N LEU A 40 -21.97 9.14 40.68
CA LEU A 40 -20.96 8.19 41.16
C LEU A 40 -19.57 8.84 41.06
N ARG A 41 -19.02 9.17 42.22
CA ARG A 41 -17.63 9.61 42.42
C ARG A 41 -16.68 8.46 42.11
N LEU A 42 -15.75 8.66 41.19
CA LEU A 42 -14.58 7.81 41.01
C LEU A 42 -13.55 8.13 42.10
N PRO A 43 -13.03 7.14 42.85
CA PRO A 43 -11.84 7.36 43.65
C PRO A 43 -10.59 7.31 42.77
N ASN A 44 -9.83 8.38 42.89
CA ASN A 44 -8.43 8.52 42.53
C ASN A 44 -7.60 7.33 43.06
N ARG A 45 -6.89 6.62 42.19
CA ARG A 45 -5.85 5.67 42.60
C ARG A 45 -4.56 5.98 41.87
N SER A 46 -3.63 6.49 42.66
CA SER A 46 -2.26 6.83 42.35
C SER A 46 -1.39 5.60 42.05
N SER A 47 -0.40 5.84 41.18
CA SER A 47 0.93 5.24 41.14
C SER A 47 1.04 3.72 40.94
N ILE A 48 1.26 3.31 39.70
CA ILE A 48 1.85 2.01 39.36
C ILE A 48 3.38 2.21 39.29
N ASN A 49 4.10 1.68 40.27
CA ASN A 49 5.55 1.53 40.25
C ASN A 49 5.94 0.44 39.23
N SER A 50 6.69 0.81 38.20
CA SER A 50 7.34 -0.14 37.29
C SER A 50 8.72 -0.52 37.85
N HIS A 51 8.79 -1.66 38.55
CA HIS A 51 10.06 -2.34 38.80
C HIS A 51 10.43 -3.19 37.57
N ALA A 52 11.47 -2.79 36.84
CA ALA A 52 12.09 -3.60 35.80
C ALA A 52 13.02 -4.65 36.43
N PRO A 53 13.01 -5.92 36.03
CA PRO A 53 13.95 -6.89 36.53
C PRO A 53 15.31 -6.76 35.83
N TRP A 54 16.29 -6.61 36.71
CA TRP A 54 17.74 -6.75 36.61
C TRP A 54 18.20 -7.92 35.73
N PHE A 55 18.80 -7.64 34.57
CA PHE A 55 19.55 -8.63 33.79
C PHE A 55 20.98 -8.75 34.33
N SER A 56 21.29 -9.91 34.90
CA SER A 56 22.61 -10.27 35.43
C SER A 56 23.53 -10.77 34.30
N ARG A 57 24.73 -10.21 34.21
CA ARG A 57 25.86 -10.71 33.40
C ARG A 57 26.73 -11.66 34.23
N PRO A 58 27.35 -12.68 33.59
CA PRO A 58 28.72 -13.08 33.93
C PRO A 58 29.60 -13.08 32.65
N THR A 59 30.68 -12.30 32.60
CA THR A 59 32.08 -12.58 33.01
C THR A 59 32.83 -13.58 32.14
N ILE A 60 33.65 -12.99 31.26
CA ILE A 60 34.98 -13.34 30.73
C ILE A 60 35.56 -14.67 31.23
N ILE A 61 35.81 -15.60 30.29
CA ILE A 61 36.81 -16.67 30.42
C ILE A 61 37.82 -16.51 29.29
N THR A 62 39.06 -16.21 29.68
CA THR A 62 40.26 -16.15 28.84
C THR A 62 40.83 -17.57 28.74
N ALA A 63 40.96 -18.11 27.53
CA ALA A 63 41.80 -19.26 27.26
C ALA A 63 42.57 -19.06 25.96
N THR A 64 43.88 -18.90 26.11
CA THR A 64 44.89 -18.72 25.09
C THR A 64 45.27 -20.08 24.50
N THR A 65 45.30 -20.23 23.18
CA THR A 65 46.17 -21.23 22.52
C THR A 65 46.46 -20.81 21.08
N GLN A 66 47.74 -20.60 20.80
CA GLN A 66 48.31 -20.32 19.49
C GLN A 66 48.10 -21.52 18.55
N SER A 67 47.66 -21.26 17.31
CA SER A 67 47.82 -22.20 16.21
C SER A 67 48.04 -21.46 14.89
N THR A 68 49.27 -21.58 14.41
CA THR A 68 49.72 -21.62 13.02
C THR A 68 49.07 -20.70 11.98
N ARG A 69 49.84 -19.66 11.61
CA ARG A 69 49.66 -18.82 10.42
C ARG A 69 49.80 -19.68 9.15
N ARG A 70 48.68 -19.96 8.47
CA ARG A 70 48.66 -20.35 7.06
C ARG A 70 47.83 -19.34 6.29
N SER A 71 48.50 -18.56 5.47
CA SER A 71 47.90 -17.67 4.49
C SER A 71 47.19 -18.52 3.44
N MET A 72 45.87 -18.47 3.43
CA MET A 72 45.06 -18.82 2.27
C MET A 72 44.11 -17.64 2.08
N ALA A 73 44.51 -16.77 1.16
CA ALA A 73 43.60 -15.86 0.52
C ALA A 73 42.63 -16.71 -0.30
N SER A 74 41.37 -16.74 0.09
CA SER A 74 40.26 -17.17 -0.75
C SER A 74 39.16 -16.15 -0.58
N GLU A 75 38.95 -15.38 -1.64
CA GLU A 75 37.76 -14.60 -1.98
C GLU A 75 36.83 -14.26 -0.81
N GLN A 76 37.14 -13.17 -0.11
CA GLN A 76 36.15 -12.51 0.73
C GLN A 76 35.31 -11.61 -0.17
N THR A 77 34.43 -12.22 -0.97
CA THR A 77 33.36 -11.53 -1.69
C THR A 77 32.31 -11.10 -0.67
N ARG A 78 32.61 -10.04 0.08
CA ARG A 78 31.60 -9.22 0.75
C ARG A 78 30.84 -8.47 -0.34
N THR A 79 29.77 -9.07 -0.84
CA THR A 79 28.73 -8.34 -1.59
C THR A 79 27.47 -8.33 -0.73
N THR A 80 27.51 -7.56 0.35
CA THR A 80 26.36 -7.29 1.24
C THR A 80 25.78 -5.90 0.95
N LEU A 81 25.57 -5.59 -0.33
CA LEU A 81 24.84 -4.43 -0.83
C LEU A 81 24.43 -4.78 -2.26
N ASP A 82 23.29 -5.46 -2.48
CA ASP A 82 22.59 -5.51 -3.78
C ASP A 82 21.23 -6.24 -3.69
N SER A 83 20.50 -6.08 -2.57
CA SER A 83 19.09 -6.50 -2.49
C SER A 83 18.12 -5.35 -2.82
N VAL A 84 18.61 -4.29 -3.47
CA VAL A 84 17.75 -3.29 -4.12
C VAL A 84 17.35 -3.91 -5.46
N PRO A 85 16.05 -4.14 -5.73
CA PRO A 85 15.66 -4.75 -6.99
C PRO A 85 15.99 -3.78 -8.14
N ASN A 86 16.88 -4.22 -9.04
CA ASN A 86 17.23 -3.65 -10.35
C ASN A 86 17.00 -2.13 -10.52
N SER A 87 18.11 -1.37 -10.43
CA SER A 87 18.23 0.08 -10.52
C SER A 87 17.75 0.69 -11.86
N SER A 88 16.43 0.68 -12.09
CA SER A 88 15.76 1.42 -13.18
C SER A 88 14.98 2.64 -12.68
N ILE A 89 14.87 2.79 -11.35
CA ILE A 89 14.20 3.89 -10.66
C ILE A 89 15.14 4.51 -9.62
N THR A 90 15.14 5.83 -9.53
CA THR A 90 15.62 6.54 -8.34
C THR A 90 14.53 6.46 -7.28
N LEU A 91 14.68 5.56 -6.31
CA LEU A 91 13.68 5.32 -5.27
C LEU A 91 13.55 6.53 -4.33
N LEU A 92 12.32 7.00 -4.11
CA LEU A 92 12.03 8.06 -3.16
C LEU A 92 11.43 7.52 -1.86
N PHE A 93 10.40 6.67 -1.97
CA PHE A 93 9.72 6.05 -0.83
C PHE A 93 9.04 4.76 -1.24
N VAL A 94 8.61 4.00 -0.23
CA VAL A 94 7.86 2.75 -0.39
C VAL A 94 6.55 2.87 0.36
N GLU A 95 5.47 2.58 -0.34
CA GLU A 95 4.12 2.50 0.22
C GLU A 95 3.75 1.03 0.37
N MET A 96 3.10 0.67 1.47
CA MET A 96 2.78 -0.72 1.78
C MET A 96 1.32 -0.85 2.11
N GLY A 97 0.72 -1.97 1.71
CA GLY A 97 -0.67 -2.24 2.00
C GLY A 97 -0.96 -3.72 2.12
N VAL A 98 -2.13 -4.00 2.70
CA VAL A 98 -2.66 -5.35 2.89
C VAL A 98 -4.09 -5.43 2.38
N GLY A 99 -4.44 -6.56 1.79
CA GLY A 99 -5.77 -6.80 1.27
C GLY A 99 -6.24 -8.19 1.63
N TYR A 100 -7.54 -8.30 1.89
CA TYR A 100 -8.19 -9.52 2.36
C TYR A 100 -9.27 -9.90 1.36
N ASP A 101 -9.44 -11.19 1.12
CA ASP A 101 -10.66 -11.79 0.57
C ASP A 101 -11.20 -12.82 1.55
N GLN A 102 -12.30 -12.49 2.24
CA GLN A 102 -12.83 -13.28 3.36
C GLN A 102 -13.54 -14.57 2.92
N HIS A 103 -13.88 -14.66 1.63
CA HIS A 103 -14.62 -15.77 1.05
C HIS A 103 -13.71 -16.76 0.30
N GLY A 104 -12.43 -16.42 0.13
CA GLY A 104 -11.42 -17.33 -0.42
C GLY A 104 -11.66 -17.68 -1.89
N GLN A 105 -12.15 -16.74 -2.71
CA GLN A 105 -12.53 -17.03 -4.10
C GLN A 105 -11.86 -16.13 -5.12
N ASP A 106 -11.43 -14.95 -4.69
CA ASP A 106 -10.88 -13.93 -5.56
C ASP A 106 -9.63 -13.30 -4.94
N VAL A 107 -8.49 -13.96 -5.20
CA VAL A 107 -7.17 -13.42 -4.87
C VAL A 107 -6.89 -12.10 -5.59
N THR A 108 -7.52 -11.85 -6.74
CA THR A 108 -7.40 -10.56 -7.46
C THR A 108 -8.08 -9.46 -6.66
N ALA A 109 -9.26 -9.70 -6.09
CA ALA A 109 -9.92 -8.74 -5.21
C ALA A 109 -9.06 -8.42 -3.98
N ALA A 110 -8.46 -9.43 -3.33
CA ALA A 110 -7.52 -9.23 -2.24
C ALA A 110 -6.31 -8.38 -2.67
N ALA A 111 -5.69 -8.70 -3.82
CA ALA A 111 -4.56 -7.94 -4.36
C ALA A 111 -4.91 -6.48 -4.69
N MET A 112 -6.07 -6.24 -5.32
CA MET A 112 -6.55 -4.90 -5.61
C MET A 112 -6.79 -4.10 -4.33
N ARG A 113 -7.35 -4.73 -3.29
CA ARG A 113 -7.52 -4.12 -1.95
C ARG A 113 -6.15 -3.76 -1.35
N ALA A 114 -5.16 -4.65 -1.43
CA ALA A 114 -3.80 -4.38 -0.95
C ALA A 114 -3.14 -3.20 -1.65
N CYS A 115 -3.28 -3.09 -2.97
CA CYS A 115 -2.74 -1.96 -3.73
C CYS A 115 -3.48 -0.65 -3.43
N ARG A 116 -4.81 -0.67 -3.24
CA ARG A 116 -5.56 0.52 -2.83
C ARG A 116 -5.19 0.97 -1.42
N ASP A 117 -5.08 0.03 -0.50
CA ASP A 117 -4.64 0.27 0.88
C ASP A 117 -3.29 0.99 0.89
N ALA A 118 -2.32 0.51 0.09
CA ALA A 118 -1.00 1.10 -0.02
C ALA A 118 -1.02 2.58 -0.43
N ILE A 119 -1.89 2.98 -1.38
CA ILE A 119 -1.82 4.32 -1.99
C ILE A 119 -2.88 5.32 -1.50
N SER A 120 -3.93 4.85 -0.84
CA SER A 120 -5.15 5.65 -0.57
C SER A 120 -4.96 6.76 0.47
N SER A 121 -4.03 6.58 1.40
CA SER A 121 -3.80 7.50 2.52
C SER A 121 -2.64 8.48 2.28
N ASN A 122 -1.95 8.37 1.14
CA ASN A 122 -0.78 9.17 0.82
C ASN A 122 -1.09 10.29 -0.19
N SER A 123 -0.41 11.41 -0.04
CA SER A 123 -0.47 12.53 -0.98
C SER A 123 0.94 12.96 -1.36
N ILE A 124 1.23 12.97 -2.67
CA ILE A 124 2.59 13.21 -3.19
C ILE A 124 2.60 14.46 -4.10
N PRO A 125 2.36 15.66 -3.56
CA PRO A 125 2.28 16.87 -4.36
C PRO A 125 3.62 17.27 -4.99
N ALA A 126 4.75 16.74 -4.51
CA ALA A 126 6.10 17.09 -4.96
C ALA A 126 6.29 16.93 -6.48
N PHE A 127 5.74 15.86 -7.07
CA PHE A 127 5.82 15.60 -8.52
C PHE A 127 5.04 16.62 -9.37
N ARG A 128 3.93 17.18 -8.85
CA ARG A 128 3.15 18.20 -9.55
C ARG A 128 3.66 19.60 -9.30
N ARG A 129 4.24 19.85 -8.12
CA ARG A 129 4.79 21.17 -7.75
C ARG A 129 6.22 21.40 -8.24
N GLY A 130 6.84 20.42 -8.90
CA GLY A 130 8.22 20.53 -9.37
C GLY A 130 9.23 20.67 -8.22
N SER A 131 8.91 20.14 -7.04
CA SER A 131 9.81 20.21 -5.87
C SER A 131 11.03 19.31 -6.02
N ILE A 132 11.01 18.40 -7.00
CA ILE A 132 12.13 17.54 -7.37
C ILE A 132 12.74 18.12 -8.65
N PRO A 133 13.97 18.68 -8.60
CA PRO A 133 14.58 19.33 -9.76
C PRO A 133 14.70 18.40 -10.96
N GLY A 134 14.22 18.85 -12.12
CA GLY A 134 14.29 18.09 -13.37
C GLY A 134 13.34 16.90 -13.46
N VAL A 135 12.42 16.73 -12.49
CA VAL A 135 11.44 15.63 -12.48
C VAL A 135 10.03 16.18 -12.60
N THR A 136 9.31 15.75 -13.64
CA THR A 136 7.91 16.06 -13.88
C THR A 136 6.98 14.95 -13.38
N PHE A 137 5.69 15.24 -13.33
CA PHE A 137 4.68 14.26 -12.96
C PHE A 137 4.64 13.04 -13.91
N GLU A 138 4.92 13.23 -15.21
CA GLU A 138 4.95 12.10 -16.17
C GLU A 138 6.12 11.14 -15.95
N GLN A 139 7.17 11.58 -15.25
CA GLN A 139 8.36 10.77 -14.98
C GLN A 139 8.20 9.91 -13.72
N MET A 140 7.09 10.01 -12.99
CA MET A 140 6.81 9.12 -11.87
C MET A 140 6.75 7.66 -12.34
N LYS A 141 7.58 6.81 -11.75
CA LYS A 141 7.66 5.37 -12.01
C LYS A 141 7.26 4.59 -10.76
N LEU A 142 6.57 3.47 -11.00
CA LEU A 142 6.16 2.54 -9.98
C LEU A 142 6.82 1.18 -10.23
N GLN A 143 7.38 0.60 -9.19
CA GLN A 143 7.69 -0.82 -9.12
C GLN A 143 6.82 -1.45 -8.05
N ILE A 144 6.11 -2.52 -8.41
CA ILE A 144 5.19 -3.19 -7.50
C ILE A 144 5.73 -4.58 -7.20
N LYS A 145 5.74 -4.93 -5.92
CA LYS A 145 6.00 -6.28 -5.44
C LYS A 145 4.79 -6.75 -4.65
N LEU A 146 4.20 -7.85 -5.07
CA LEU A 146 3.00 -8.41 -4.49
C LEU A 146 3.29 -9.78 -3.88
N GLY A 147 3.07 -9.91 -2.58
CA GLY A 147 3.17 -11.18 -1.85
C GLY A 147 1.84 -11.91 -1.89
N VAL A 148 1.78 -13.00 -2.65
CA VAL A 148 0.57 -13.80 -2.89
C VAL A 148 0.86 -15.26 -2.59
N PRO A 149 -0.03 -15.98 -1.88
CA PRO A 149 0.17 -17.40 -1.59
C PRO A 149 0.45 -18.19 -2.87
N ARG A 150 1.51 -18.99 -2.85
CA ARG A 150 2.03 -19.71 -4.04
C ARG A 150 0.96 -20.41 -4.87
N SER A 151 0.02 -21.10 -4.23
CA SER A 151 -1.06 -21.84 -4.89
C SER A 151 -2.06 -20.95 -5.64
N LEU A 152 -2.19 -19.68 -5.26
CA LEU A 152 -3.14 -18.73 -5.83
C LEU A 152 -2.51 -17.82 -6.90
N GLN A 153 -1.18 -17.84 -7.07
CA GLN A 153 -0.50 -16.95 -8.02
C GLN A 153 -0.98 -17.11 -9.46
N GLN A 154 -1.40 -18.33 -9.84
CA GLN A 154 -1.89 -18.60 -11.21
C GLN A 154 -3.30 -18.07 -11.49
N SER A 155 -4.11 -17.84 -10.45
CA SER A 155 -5.46 -17.28 -10.57
C SER A 155 -5.52 -15.76 -10.44
N LEU A 156 -4.36 -15.11 -10.20
CA LEU A 156 -4.26 -13.67 -10.08
C LEU A 156 -4.34 -12.99 -11.45
N ASP A 157 -5.33 -12.09 -11.61
CA ASP A 157 -5.44 -11.22 -12.77
C ASP A 157 -4.58 -9.96 -12.58
N VAL A 158 -3.33 -10.05 -13.04
CA VAL A 158 -2.31 -9.00 -12.89
C VAL A 158 -2.74 -7.68 -13.54
N ASP A 159 -3.45 -7.73 -14.66
CA ASP A 159 -3.82 -6.52 -15.40
C ASP A 159 -4.92 -5.73 -14.67
N LYS A 160 -5.87 -6.43 -14.03
CA LYS A 160 -6.82 -5.79 -13.10
C LYS A 160 -6.14 -5.17 -11.89
N VAL A 161 -5.10 -5.80 -11.35
CA VAL A 161 -4.35 -5.22 -10.21
C VAL A 161 -3.60 -3.96 -10.65
N LYS A 162 -2.96 -3.98 -11.83
CA LYS A 162 -2.28 -2.79 -12.38
C LYS A 162 -3.22 -1.61 -12.61
N SER A 163 -4.50 -1.86 -12.93
CA SER A 163 -5.47 -0.79 -13.13
C SER A 163 -5.86 -0.03 -11.86
N VAL A 164 -5.41 -0.48 -10.68
CA VAL A 164 -5.65 0.22 -9.40
C VAL A 164 -4.89 1.55 -9.32
N PHE A 165 -3.73 1.65 -9.99
CA PHE A 165 -2.86 2.81 -9.90
C PHE A 165 -3.32 3.94 -10.83
N PRO A 166 -3.75 5.10 -10.31
CA PRO A 166 -4.29 6.19 -11.14
C PRO A 166 -3.19 7.12 -11.68
N TYR A 167 -1.93 6.86 -11.36
CA TYR A 167 -0.78 7.68 -11.71
C TYR A 167 0.48 6.82 -11.80
N GLY A 168 1.55 7.42 -12.32
CA GLY A 168 2.84 6.78 -12.47
C GLY A 168 2.87 5.70 -13.55
N LYS A 169 4.04 5.48 -14.13
CA LYS A 169 4.26 4.39 -15.08
C LYS A 169 4.74 3.16 -14.31
N ILE A 170 3.99 2.07 -14.37
CA ILE A 170 4.43 0.78 -13.83
C ILE A 170 5.57 0.25 -14.72
N VAL A 171 6.80 0.25 -14.20
CA VAL A 171 7.98 -0.25 -14.92
C VAL A 171 8.29 -1.70 -14.59
N ASN A 172 7.87 -2.16 -13.41
CA ASN A 172 8.02 -3.54 -12.99
C ASN A 172 6.85 -3.97 -12.09
N PHE A 173 6.39 -5.20 -12.26
CA PHE A 173 5.35 -5.82 -11.45
C PHE A 173 5.79 -7.25 -11.15
N GLU A 174 6.19 -7.49 -9.91
CA GLU A 174 6.70 -8.76 -9.42
C GLU A 174 5.69 -9.42 -8.49
N VAL A 175 5.34 -10.67 -8.76
CA VAL A 175 4.57 -11.49 -7.83
C VAL A 175 5.51 -12.49 -7.19
N VAL A 176 5.53 -12.53 -5.86
CA VAL A 176 6.37 -13.42 -5.07
C VAL A 176 5.52 -14.26 -4.12
N ASP A 177 6.09 -15.38 -3.68
CA ASP A 177 5.49 -16.15 -2.60
C ASP A 177 5.45 -15.32 -1.30
N GLY A 178 4.32 -15.37 -0.61
CA GLY A 178 4.00 -14.52 0.53
C GLY A 178 2.51 -14.55 0.85
N GLY A 179 2.01 -13.53 1.54
CA GLY A 179 0.62 -13.48 1.96
C GLY A 179 0.27 -14.57 2.97
N LEU A 180 -1.02 -14.89 3.09
CA LEU A 180 -1.51 -15.97 3.94
C LEU A 180 -2.80 -16.55 3.38
N ILE A 181 -2.97 -17.88 3.50
CA ILE A 181 -4.27 -18.54 3.44
C ILE A 181 -4.58 -18.98 4.88
N CYS A 182 -5.72 -18.56 5.40
CA CYS A 182 -6.19 -18.98 6.72
C CYS A 182 -7.70 -19.25 6.69
N SER A 183 -8.21 -20.01 7.65
CA SER A 183 -9.65 -20.19 7.78
C SER A 183 -10.32 -18.89 8.26
N SER A 184 -11.43 -18.51 7.64
CA SER A 184 -12.37 -17.48 8.11
C SER A 184 -13.19 -17.97 9.31
N GLY A 185 -13.17 -19.28 9.58
CA GLY A 185 -13.91 -19.95 10.65
C GLY A 185 -15.38 -20.23 10.33
N VAL A 186 -15.91 -19.74 9.20
CA VAL A 186 -17.30 -19.92 8.80
C VAL A 186 -17.40 -20.04 7.28
N LEU A 187 -18.06 -21.09 6.80
CA LEU A 187 -18.53 -21.23 5.41
C LEU A 187 -19.95 -20.65 5.32
N VAL A 188 -20.14 -19.60 4.53
CA VAL A 188 -21.47 -19.00 4.28
C VAL A 188 -21.90 -19.28 2.84
N GLU A 189 -22.54 -20.42 2.61
CA GLU A 189 -22.98 -20.84 1.25
C GLU A 189 -23.92 -19.82 0.59
N GLU A 190 -24.72 -19.10 1.38
CA GLU A 190 -25.61 -18.03 0.89
C GLU A 190 -24.84 -16.87 0.25
N MET A 191 -23.56 -16.70 0.62
CA MET A 191 -22.64 -15.72 0.03
C MET A 191 -21.79 -16.29 -1.10
N GLY A 192 -22.06 -17.53 -1.47
CA GLY A 192 -21.37 -18.24 -2.54
C GLY A 192 -20.09 -18.94 -2.10
N ASP A 193 -19.79 -19.01 -0.79
CA ASP A 193 -18.59 -19.64 -0.25
C ASP A 193 -18.46 -21.11 -0.70
N LYS A 194 -17.26 -21.47 -1.20
CA LYS A 194 -16.93 -22.84 -1.61
C LYS A 194 -16.12 -23.58 -0.55
N ASN A 195 -15.42 -22.82 0.28
CA ASN A 195 -14.66 -23.26 1.44
C ASN A 195 -14.61 -22.11 2.46
N ASP A 196 -14.02 -22.35 3.61
CA ASP A 196 -13.81 -21.35 4.65
C ASP A 196 -12.46 -20.64 4.50
N ASP A 197 -11.84 -20.62 3.30
CA ASP A 197 -10.57 -19.94 3.12
C ASP A 197 -10.74 -18.41 3.15
N CYS A 198 -9.75 -17.74 3.71
CA CYS A 198 -9.54 -16.31 3.63
C CYS A 198 -8.16 -16.07 3.03
N TYR A 199 -8.08 -15.19 2.04
CA TYR A 199 -6.83 -14.85 1.37
C TYR A 199 -6.32 -13.51 1.84
N ILE A 200 -5.05 -13.46 2.22
CA ILE A 200 -4.34 -12.24 2.59
C ILE A 200 -3.23 -12.01 1.57
N VAL A 201 -3.22 -10.81 0.99
CA VAL A 201 -2.21 -10.37 0.02
C VAL A 201 -1.52 -9.13 0.57
N ASN A 202 -0.20 -9.08 0.44
CA ASN A 202 0.61 -7.91 0.80
C ASN A 202 1.12 -7.20 -0.46
N ALA A 203 1.13 -5.88 -0.44
CA ALA A 203 1.68 -5.06 -1.52
C ALA A 203 2.80 -4.15 -0.99
N ALA A 204 3.88 -4.06 -1.74
CA ALA A 204 4.89 -3.02 -1.62
C ALA A 204 5.00 -2.25 -2.95
N VAL A 205 4.75 -0.95 -2.90
CA VAL A 205 4.74 -0.04 -4.04
C VAL A 205 5.92 0.91 -3.88
N TYR A 206 6.94 0.70 -4.69
CA TYR A 206 8.14 1.52 -4.74
C TYR A 206 7.91 2.68 -5.70
N VAL A 207 8.01 3.91 -5.21
CA VAL A 207 7.74 5.13 -5.99
C VAL A 207 9.05 5.87 -6.25
N GLY A 208 9.31 6.19 -7.51
CA GLY A 208 10.54 6.86 -7.95
C GLY A 208 10.39 7.55 -9.31
N TYR A 209 11.52 7.86 -9.96
CA TYR A 209 11.60 8.39 -11.32
C TYR A 209 12.83 7.87 -12.08
#